data_AF-A0A844TV39-F1
#
_entry.id   AF-A0A844TV39-F1
#
_cell.length_a   1.000
_cell.length_b   1.000
_cell.length_c   1.000
_cell.angle_alpha   90.00
_cell.angle_beta   90.00
_cell.angle_gamma   90.00
#
_symmetry.space_group_name_H-M   'P 1'
#
loop_
_entity.id
_entity.type
_entity.pdbx_description
1 polymer ?
#
loop_
_entity_poly.entity_id
_entity_poly.type
_entity_poly.pdbx_seq_one_letter_code
_entity_poly.pdbx_strand_id
1 'polypeptide(L)'
;PTRSGSAALPVLENFKGYLQTDGYSGYKAYGAKSGVVHLGCWAHARREFERALDNDKTKAQHVLVEIQKLYAVERKAKEQNLTPEQIKELRLEQSLPIINELGKYMFVQMKLVLPKSQIGKAFAYSQTRWDNLSAYLYDG
;
A
#
# COMPACT_ATOMS: atom_id res chain seq x y z
N PRO A 1 15.64 17.24 -15.08
CA PRO A 1 14.27 16.70 -14.95
C PRO A 1 13.62 17.15 -13.63
N THR A 2 12.58 18.00 -13.70
CA THR A 2 11.92 18.59 -12.52
C THR A 2 10.85 17.64 -11.97
N ARG A 3 10.81 17.51 -10.63
CA ARG A 3 9.79 16.76 -9.87
C ARG A 3 8.50 17.57 -9.69
N SER A 4 7.99 18.17 -10.76
CA SER A 4 6.74 18.92 -10.72
C SER A 4 5.61 18.04 -11.27
N GLY A 5 4.47 17.95 -10.56
CA GLY A 5 3.29 17.20 -11.02
C GLY A 5 2.73 17.61 -12.38
N SER A 6 3.21 18.75 -12.91
CA SER A 6 2.97 19.23 -14.27
C SER A 6 3.65 18.41 -15.38
N ALA A 7 4.72 17.67 -15.09
CA ALA A 7 5.44 16.89 -16.11
C ALA A 7 4.75 15.57 -16.49
N ALA A 8 3.86 15.06 -15.63
CA ALA A 8 3.08 13.85 -15.88
C ALA A 8 1.77 14.11 -16.65
N LEU A 9 1.39 15.39 -16.84
CA LEU A 9 0.12 15.81 -17.45
C LEU A 9 -0.10 15.23 -18.86
N PRO A 10 0.85 15.30 -19.82
CA PRO A 10 0.57 14.87 -21.20
C PRO A 10 0.49 13.35 -21.34
N VAL A 11 1.18 12.60 -20.47
CA VAL A 11 1.31 11.13 -20.60
C VAL A 11 0.12 10.41 -19.97
N LEU A 12 -0.50 10.99 -18.94
CA LEU A 12 -1.57 10.35 -18.17
C LEU A 12 -2.96 10.93 -18.46
N GLU A 13 -3.09 11.83 -19.44
CA GLU A 13 -4.35 12.52 -19.71
C GLU A 13 -5.49 11.57 -20.08
N ASN A 14 -5.16 10.52 -20.86
CA ASN A 14 -6.10 9.52 -21.38
C ASN A 14 -5.88 8.10 -20.81
N PHE A 15 -5.04 7.94 -19.78
CA PHE A 15 -4.77 6.62 -19.21
C PHE A 15 -6.01 6.05 -18.51
N LYS A 16 -6.29 4.77 -18.77
CA LYS A 16 -7.29 3.96 -18.07
C LYS A 16 -6.63 2.65 -17.65
N GLY A 17 -6.79 2.26 -16.39
CA GLY A 17 -6.10 1.12 -15.79
C GLY A 17 -5.60 1.40 -14.38
N TYR A 18 -4.68 0.57 -13.90
CA TYR A 18 -4.11 0.69 -12.56
C TYR A 18 -2.89 1.60 -12.58
N LEU A 19 -2.94 2.68 -11.80
CA LEU A 19 -1.85 3.65 -11.67
C LEU A 19 -1.21 3.48 -10.29
N GLN A 20 0.00 2.93 -10.22
CA GLN A 20 0.75 2.88 -8.97
C GLN A 20 1.60 4.13 -8.79
N THR A 21 1.49 4.78 -7.63
CA THR A 21 2.33 5.95 -7.32
C THR A 21 2.93 5.84 -5.94
N ASP A 22 3.96 6.64 -5.69
CA ASP A 22 4.57 6.84 -4.37
C ASP A 22 3.70 7.63 -3.37
N GLY A 23 2.51 8.05 -3.76
CA GLY A 23 1.60 8.82 -2.92
C GLY A 23 1.94 10.31 -2.85
N TYR A 24 2.77 10.82 -3.77
CA TYR A 24 2.97 12.25 -3.97
C TYR A 24 1.64 12.95 -4.27
N SER A 25 1.39 14.08 -3.60
CA SER A 25 0.11 14.81 -3.67
C SER A 25 -0.23 15.27 -5.10
N GLY A 26 0.77 15.49 -5.95
CA GLY A 26 0.58 15.82 -7.36
C GLY A 26 -0.16 14.75 -8.17
N TYR A 27 -0.18 13.48 -7.71
CA TYR A 27 -0.90 12.40 -8.40
C TYR A 27 -2.33 12.17 -7.90
N LYS A 28 -2.73 12.75 -6.76
CA LYS A 28 -4.10 12.57 -6.22
C LYS A 28 -5.19 13.02 -7.19
N ALA A 29 -4.93 14.06 -7.98
CA ALA A 29 -5.84 14.55 -9.01
C ALA A 29 -6.06 13.54 -10.16
N TYR A 30 -5.12 12.63 -10.41
CA TYR A 30 -5.17 11.64 -11.48
C TYR A 30 -5.90 10.35 -11.05
N GLY A 31 -5.70 9.91 -9.80
CA GLY A 31 -6.43 8.79 -9.22
C GLY A 31 -7.93 9.05 -9.02
N ALA A 32 -8.36 10.32 -9.10
CA ALA A 32 -9.76 10.72 -9.05
C ALA A 32 -10.47 10.75 -10.43
N LYS A 33 -9.76 10.46 -11.53
CA LYS A 33 -10.36 10.37 -12.88
C LYS A 33 -11.14 9.07 -13.03
N SER A 34 -12.31 9.12 -13.67
CA SER A 34 -13.10 7.92 -13.95
C SER A 34 -12.30 6.94 -14.82
N GLY A 35 -12.16 5.69 -14.37
CA GLY A 35 -11.43 4.64 -15.10
C GLY A 35 -9.96 4.46 -14.70
N VAL A 36 -9.50 5.15 -13.65
CA VAL A 36 -8.17 4.94 -13.06
C VAL A 36 -8.31 4.38 -11.64
N VAL A 37 -7.68 3.25 -11.35
CA VAL A 37 -7.57 2.71 -9.99
C VAL A 37 -6.20 3.06 -9.44
N HIS A 38 -6.16 3.81 -8.33
CA HIS A 38 -4.90 4.24 -7.73
C HIS A 38 -4.31 3.15 -6.84
N LEU A 39 -3.18 2.56 -7.24
CA LEU A 39 -2.45 1.60 -6.42
C LEU A 39 -1.52 2.33 -5.43
N GLY A 40 -1.70 2.02 -4.16
CA GLY A 40 -0.81 2.38 -3.07
C GLY A 40 0.34 1.39 -3.00
N CYS A 41 1.56 1.88 -2.74
CA CYS A 41 2.72 1.01 -2.67
C CYS A 41 3.02 0.58 -1.22
N TRP A 42 2.96 -0.73 -0.97
CA TRP A 42 3.33 -1.31 0.33
C TRP A 42 4.78 -1.04 0.74
N ALA A 43 5.71 -0.82 -0.20
CA ALA A 43 7.08 -0.45 0.13
C ALA A 43 7.18 0.91 0.83
N HIS A 44 6.36 1.88 0.42
CA HIS A 44 6.31 3.19 1.08
C HIS A 44 5.66 3.08 2.46
N ALA A 45 4.58 2.31 2.61
CA ALA A 45 3.99 2.02 3.91
C ALA A 45 5.01 1.36 4.85
N ARG A 46 5.74 0.34 4.36
CA ARG A 46 6.80 -0.37 5.11
C ARG A 46 7.85 0.59 5.67
N ARG A 47 8.32 1.53 4.83
CA ARG A 47 9.35 2.51 5.22
C ARG A 47 8.93 3.39 6.40
N GLU A 48 7.65 3.76 6.48
CA GLU A 48 7.14 4.52 7.61
C GLU A 48 7.19 3.70 8.91
N PHE A 49 6.92 2.39 8.85
CA PHE A 49 7.07 1.51 10.01
C PHE A 49 8.52 1.20 10.37
N GLU A 50 9.42 1.08 9.39
CA GLU A 50 10.87 0.97 9.64
C GLU A 50 11.38 2.19 10.44
N ARG A 51 10.95 3.39 10.05
CA ARG A 51 11.28 4.64 10.78
C ARG A 51 10.71 4.70 12.19
N ALA A 52 9.63 3.96 12.45
CA ALA A 52 8.97 3.94 13.75
C ALA A 52 9.56 2.89 14.71
N LEU A 53 10.54 2.08 14.29
CA LEU A 53 11.13 1.03 15.13
C LEU A 53 11.78 1.57 16.41
N ASP A 54 12.44 2.72 16.33
CA ASP A 54 13.07 3.36 17.50
C ASP A 54 12.03 3.97 18.46
N ASN A 55 10.85 4.32 17.94
CA ASN A 55 9.77 4.91 18.71
C ASN A 55 8.83 3.88 19.36
N ASP A 56 8.45 2.83 18.63
CA ASP A 56 7.59 1.74 19.12
C ASP A 56 7.90 0.45 18.35
N LYS A 57 8.97 -0.23 18.80
CA LYS A 57 9.48 -1.45 18.16
C LYS A 57 8.41 -2.53 18.04
N THR A 58 7.62 -2.76 19.09
CA THR A 58 6.65 -3.86 19.12
C THR A 58 5.57 -3.68 18.06
N LYS A 59 4.96 -2.50 17.96
CA LYS A 59 3.90 -2.26 16.97
C LYS A 59 4.45 -2.17 15.55
N ALA A 60 5.58 -1.47 15.38
CA ALA A 60 6.24 -1.37 14.08
C ALA A 60 6.62 -2.76 13.54
N GLN A 61 7.26 -3.59 14.36
CA GLN A 61 7.69 -4.92 13.96
C GLN A 61 6.53 -5.84 13.60
N HIS A 62 5.40 -5.77 14.32
CA HIS A 62 4.19 -6.52 13.96
C HIS A 62 3.73 -6.18 12.53
N VAL A 63 3.59 -4.90 12.22
CA VAL A 63 3.18 -4.46 10.86
C VAL A 63 4.20 -4.87 9.80
N LEU A 64 5.49 -4.74 10.09
CA LEU A 64 6.56 -5.15 9.17
C LEU A 64 6.51 -6.65 8.85
N VAL A 65 6.18 -7.49 9.83
CA VAL A 65 5.99 -8.94 9.62
C VAL A 65 4.78 -9.20 8.73
N GLU A 66 3.65 -8.54 8.94
CA GLU A 66 2.46 -8.72 8.08
C GLU A 66 2.74 -8.28 6.63
N ILE A 67 3.43 -7.15 6.43
CA ILE A 67 3.86 -6.70 5.09
C ILE A 67 4.82 -7.73 4.45
N GLN A 68 5.71 -8.33 5.24
CA GLN A 68 6.62 -9.35 4.74
C GLN A 68 5.90 -10.61 4.24
N LYS A 69 4.74 -10.96 4.84
CA LYS A 69 3.90 -12.05 4.34
C LYS A 69 3.28 -11.71 2.98
N LEU A 70 2.83 -10.47 2.77
CA LEU A 70 2.35 -10.03 1.45
C LEU A 70 3.44 -10.22 0.37
N TYR A 71 4.67 -9.83 0.67
CA TYR A 71 5.79 -10.06 -0.26
C TYR A 71 6.12 -11.54 -0.48
N ALA A 72 5.84 -12.41 0.49
CA ALA A 72 6.01 -13.85 0.31
C ALA A 72 4.99 -14.41 -0.70
N VAL A 73 3.75 -13.91 -0.68
CA VAL A 73 2.72 -14.27 -1.67
C VAL A 73 3.16 -13.86 -3.08
N GLU A 74 3.69 -12.64 -3.25
CA GLU A 74 4.20 -12.17 -4.55
C GLU A 74 5.40 -12.99 -5.05
N ARG A 75 6.31 -13.38 -4.15
CA ARG A 75 7.42 -14.28 -4.51
C ARG A 75 6.92 -15.64 -4.96
N LYS A 76 5.96 -16.23 -4.24
CA LYS A 76 5.33 -17.50 -4.61
C LYS A 76 4.70 -17.44 -6.01
N ALA A 77 3.93 -16.40 -6.29
CA ALA A 77 3.34 -16.16 -7.61
C ALA A 77 4.41 -16.14 -8.72
N LYS A 78 5.51 -15.40 -8.48
CA LYS A 78 6.62 -15.30 -9.43
C LYS A 78 7.35 -16.63 -9.64
N GLU A 79 7.66 -17.34 -8.56
CA GLU A 79 8.36 -18.64 -8.60
C GLU A 79 7.55 -19.72 -9.34
N GLN A 80 6.22 -19.63 -9.26
CA GLN A 80 5.30 -20.54 -9.94
C GLN A 80 4.95 -20.10 -11.37
N ASN A 81 5.43 -18.94 -11.84
CA ASN A 81 5.10 -18.35 -13.14
C ASN A 81 3.58 -18.30 -13.40
N LEU A 82 2.82 -17.87 -12.40
CA LEU A 82 1.36 -17.78 -12.48
C LEU A 82 0.91 -16.73 -13.50
N THR A 83 -0.24 -16.97 -14.14
CA THR A 83 -0.90 -15.97 -15.00
C THR A 83 -1.49 -14.83 -14.16
N PRO A 84 -1.71 -13.65 -14.75
CA PRO A 84 -2.53 -12.56 -14.20
C PRO A 84 -3.74 -13.00 -13.34
N GLU A 85 -4.57 -13.88 -13.89
CA GLU A 85 -5.79 -14.37 -13.24
C GLU A 85 -5.46 -15.23 -12.01
N GLN A 86 -4.47 -16.11 -12.11
CA GLN A 86 -4.01 -16.96 -11.01
C GLN A 86 -3.35 -16.14 -9.90
N ILE A 87 -2.62 -15.08 -10.24
CA ILE A 87 -2.04 -14.14 -9.27
C ILE A 87 -3.15 -13.46 -8.48
N LYS A 88 -4.19 -12.98 -9.16
CA LYS A 88 -5.36 -12.38 -8.51
C LYS A 88 -6.04 -13.37 -7.56
N GLU A 89 -6.28 -14.61 -8.00
CA GLU A 89 -6.85 -15.65 -7.14
C GLU A 89 -5.98 -15.92 -5.90
N LEU A 90 -4.67 -16.06 -6.09
CA LEU A 90 -3.71 -16.27 -5.00
C LEU A 90 -3.72 -15.10 -3.99
N ARG A 91 -3.81 -13.86 -4.49
CA ARG A 91 -3.89 -12.67 -3.65
C ARG A 91 -5.19 -12.63 -2.86
N LEU A 92 -6.32 -12.94 -3.49
CA LEU A 92 -7.61 -13.01 -2.80
C LEU A 92 -7.65 -14.14 -1.76
N GLU A 93 -6.99 -15.26 -2.02
CA GLU A 93 -6.90 -16.37 -1.07
C GLU A 93 -5.97 -16.05 0.11
N GLN A 94 -4.79 -15.48 -0.16
CA GLN A 94 -3.70 -15.42 0.82
C GLN A 94 -3.40 -14.01 1.32
N SER A 95 -3.39 -13.01 0.44
CA SER A 95 -3.09 -11.62 0.82
C SER A 95 -4.28 -10.91 1.46
N LEU A 96 -5.51 -11.15 0.98
CA LEU A 96 -6.71 -10.49 1.50
C LEU A 96 -6.94 -10.76 3.01
N PRO A 97 -6.83 -12.00 3.53
CA PRO A 97 -6.94 -12.24 4.96
C PRO A 97 -5.87 -11.51 5.78
N ILE A 98 -4.62 -11.47 5.30
CA ILE A 98 -3.52 -10.74 5.96
C ILE A 98 -3.84 -9.25 6.05
N ILE A 99 -4.31 -8.65 4.95
CA ILE A 99 -4.70 -7.24 4.91
C ILE A 99 -5.85 -6.98 5.88
N ASN A 100 -6.89 -7.82 5.87
CA ASN A 100 -8.03 -7.66 6.76
C ASN A 100 -7.62 -7.69 8.25
N GLU A 101 -6.79 -8.65 8.66
CA GLU A 101 -6.31 -8.74 10.03
C GLU A 101 -5.37 -7.57 10.38
N LEU A 102 -4.49 -7.16 9.47
CA LEU A 102 -3.64 -5.98 9.68
C LEU A 102 -4.46 -4.70 9.83
N GLY A 103 -5.53 -4.53 9.05
CA GLY A 103 -6.44 -3.40 9.14
C GLY A 103 -7.15 -3.34 10.50
N LYS A 104 -7.67 -4.49 10.98
CA LYS A 104 -8.27 -4.60 12.32
C LYS A 104 -7.25 -4.26 13.41
N TYR A 105 -6.05 -4.82 13.32
CA TYR A 105 -4.96 -4.54 14.25
C TYR A 105 -4.66 -3.04 14.30
N MET A 106 -4.43 -2.40 13.14
CA MET A 106 -4.13 -0.98 13.05
C MET A 106 -5.23 -0.11 13.63
N PHE A 107 -6.50 -0.41 13.34
CA PHE A 107 -7.64 0.33 13.87
C PHE A 107 -7.67 0.35 15.40
N VAL A 108 -7.33 -0.77 16.04
CA VAL A 108 -7.22 -0.85 17.51
C VAL A 108 -6.00 -0.08 18.01
N GLN A 109 -4.83 -0.32 17.41
CA GLN A 109 -3.58 0.29 17.87
C GLN A 109 -3.54 1.81 17.72
N MET A 110 -4.19 2.37 16.69
CA MET A 110 -4.26 3.82 16.48
C MET A 110 -4.90 4.56 17.67
N LYS A 111 -5.78 3.92 18.43
CA LYS A 111 -6.41 4.49 19.63
C LYS A 111 -5.48 4.53 20.84
N LEU A 112 -4.38 3.77 20.78
CA LEU A 112 -3.45 3.55 21.89
C LEU A 112 -2.12 4.30 21.71
N VAL A 113 -1.95 5.04 20.61
CA VAL A 113 -0.71 5.78 20.31
C VAL A 113 -0.97 7.26 20.16
N LEU A 114 0.04 8.08 20.46
CA LEU A 114 -0.03 9.52 20.23
C LEU A 114 -0.01 9.82 18.72
N PRO A 115 -0.97 10.59 18.16
CA PRO A 115 -1.03 10.83 16.71
C PRO A 115 0.23 11.46 16.11
N LYS A 116 0.98 12.23 16.91
CA LYS A 116 2.22 12.91 16.47
C LYS A 116 3.49 12.07 16.61
N SER A 117 3.44 10.91 17.26
CA SER A 117 4.59 10.00 17.35
C SER A 117 4.93 9.42 15.97
N GLN A 118 6.11 8.83 15.81
CA GLN A 118 6.49 8.21 14.54
C GLN A 118 5.55 7.03 14.20
N ILE A 119 5.22 6.19 15.18
CA ILE A 119 4.25 5.09 14.96
C ILE A 119 2.85 5.60 14.64
N GLY A 120 2.40 6.69 15.28
CA GLY A 120 1.12 7.32 14.99
C GLY A 120 1.04 7.86 13.56
N LYS A 121 2.12 8.50 13.09
CA LYS A 121 2.25 8.96 11.70
C LYS A 121 2.27 7.81 10.70
N ALA A 122 2.97 6.71 11.00
CA ALA A 122 3.02 5.52 10.16
C ALA A 122 1.63 4.89 10.00
N PHE A 123 0.88 4.73 11.10
CA PHE A 123 -0.49 4.26 11.02
C PHE A 123 -1.40 5.20 10.21
N ALA A 124 -1.32 6.51 10.45
CA ALA A 124 -2.12 7.49 9.69
C ALA A 124 -1.78 7.47 8.19
N TYR A 125 -0.50 7.32 7.84
CA TYR A 125 -0.06 7.21 6.44
C TYR A 125 -0.75 6.04 5.73
N SER A 126 -0.75 4.87 6.34
CA SER A 126 -1.35 3.65 5.77
C SER A 126 -2.88 3.71 5.80
N GLN A 127 -3.49 4.18 6.89
CA GLN A 127 -4.95 4.28 7.01
C GLN A 127 -5.56 5.18 5.93
N THR A 128 -4.93 6.32 5.67
CA THR A 128 -5.41 7.27 4.63
C THR A 128 -5.22 6.77 3.20
N ARG A 129 -4.53 5.64 3.01
CA ARG A 129 -4.23 5.01 1.72
C ARG A 129 -4.70 3.56 1.66
N TRP A 130 -5.53 3.12 2.61
CA TRP A 130 -5.81 1.72 2.82
C TRP A 130 -6.47 1.08 1.60
N ASP A 131 -7.45 1.76 0.99
CA ASP A 131 -8.13 1.30 -0.22
C ASP A 131 -7.13 1.15 -1.38
N ASN A 132 -6.27 2.16 -1.57
CA ASN A 132 -5.23 2.14 -2.60
C ASN A 132 -4.21 1.03 -2.36
N LEU A 133 -3.79 0.83 -1.10
CA LEU A 133 -2.88 -0.26 -0.71
C LEU A 133 -3.51 -1.63 -0.94
N SER A 134 -4.83 -1.74 -0.78
CA SER A 134 -5.57 -3.00 -0.98
C SER A 134 -5.91 -3.25 -2.45
N ALA A 135 -5.91 -2.23 -3.30
CA ALA A 135 -6.34 -2.33 -4.69
C ALA A 135 -5.48 -3.28 -5.55
N TYR A 136 -4.20 -3.54 -5.18
CA TYR A 136 -3.34 -4.48 -5.91
C TYR A 136 -3.86 -5.93 -5.86
N LEU A 137 -4.77 -6.25 -4.93
CA LEU A 137 -5.44 -7.55 -4.88
C LEU A 137 -6.22 -7.86 -6.17
N TYR A 138 -6.63 -6.83 -6.91
CA TYR A 138 -7.53 -6.98 -8.06
C TYR A 138 -6.82 -6.79 -9.42
N ASP A 139 -5.53 -6.45 -9.41
CA ASP A 139 -4.70 -6.18 -10.59
C ASP A 139 -3.48 -7.10 -10.63
N GLY A 140 -3.51 -8.15 -11.45
CA GLY A 140 -2.40 -9.08 -11.68
C GLY A 140 -2.17 -9.21 -13.16
#